data_AF-A0A9D8PF40-F1
#
_entry.id   AF-A0A9D8PF40-F1
#
_cell.length_a   1.000
_cell.length_b   1.000
_cell.length_c   1.000
_cell.angle_alpha   90.00
_cell.angle_beta   90.00
_cell.angle_gamma   90.00
#
_symmetry.space_group_name_H-M   'P 1'
#
loop_
_entity.id
_entity.type
_entity.pdbx_description
1 polymer ?
#
loop_
_entity_poly.entity_id
_entity_poly.type
_entity_poly.pdbx_seq_one_letter_code
_entity_poly.pdbx_strand_id
1 'polypeptide(L)' 'MKAKRKSPEVVLRDGKPAAVIIDIDEYQEILERLEDAEDLSILEEMRGKTLTFKKLEDFLSEYTPGA' A
#
# COMPACT_ATOMS: atom_id res chain seq x y z
N MET A 1 8.13 -16.53 12.51
CA MET A 1 7.00 -16.75 13.44
C MET A 1 6.18 -15.48 13.43
N LYS A 2 4.87 -15.51 13.14
CA LYS A 2 4.04 -14.29 13.25
C LYS A 2 4.06 -13.85 14.71
N ALA A 3 4.67 -12.72 15.00
CA ALA A 3 4.63 -12.12 16.33
C ALA A 3 3.15 -11.92 16.69
N LYS A 4 2.80 -12.25 17.94
CA LYS A 4 1.45 -12.09 18.45
C LYS A 4 1.17 -10.58 18.44
N ARG A 5 0.36 -10.09 17.49
CA ARG A 5 0.04 -8.66 17.36
C ARG A 5 -0.46 -8.15 18.70
N LYS A 6 0.20 -7.11 19.21
CA LYS A 6 -0.27 -6.44 20.43
C LYS A 6 -1.55 -5.69 20.10
N SER A 7 -2.44 -5.59 21.07
CA SER A 7 -3.61 -4.73 20.93
C SER A 7 -3.14 -3.26 20.85
N PRO A 8 -3.66 -2.45 19.91
CA PRO A 8 -3.37 -1.02 19.88
C PRO A 8 -3.74 -0.33 21.20
N GLU A 9 -2.89 0.59 21.65
CA GLU A 9 -3.15 1.38 22.86
C GLU A 9 -3.67 2.77 22.48
N VAL A 10 -4.65 3.30 23.20
CA VAL A 10 -5.24 4.63 22.92
C VAL A 10 -4.75 5.64 23.95
N VAL A 11 -4.17 6.73 23.47
CA VAL A 11 -3.75 7.87 24.29
C VAL A 11 -4.90 8.87 24.40
N LEU A 12 -5.29 9.20 25.63
CA LEU A 12 -6.33 10.19 25.94
C LEU A 12 -5.72 11.55 26.30
N ARG A 13 -6.31 12.64 25.82
CA ARG A 13 -6.04 14.03 26.23
C ARG A 13 -7.35 14.67 26.63
N ASP A 14 -7.42 15.21 27.85
CA ASP A 14 -8.66 15.78 28.45
C ASP A 14 -9.86 14.82 28.40
N GLY A 15 -9.61 13.53 28.63
CA GLY A 15 -10.61 12.47 28.58
C GLY A 15 -11.07 12.08 27.17
N LYS A 16 -10.46 12.62 26.11
CA LYS A 16 -10.80 12.32 24.71
C LYS A 16 -9.65 11.60 23.99
N PRO A 17 -9.94 10.64 23.09
CA PRO A 17 -8.91 10.01 22.26
C PRO A 17 -8.15 11.03 21.42
N ALA A 18 -6.82 10.98 21.49
CA ALA A 18 -5.93 11.92 20.80
C ALA A 18 -4.88 11.23 19.92
N ALA A 19 -4.45 10.01 20.29
CA ALA A 19 -3.51 9.22 19.49
C ALA A 19 -3.68 7.72 19.76
N VAL A 20 -3.04 6.90 18.93
CA VAL A 20 -2.95 5.44 19.09
C VAL A 20 -1.49 5.03 18.99
N ILE A 21 -1.07 4.07 19.82
CA ILE A 21 0.25 3.45 19.78
C ILE A 21 0.07 2.03 19.23
N ILE A 22 0.83 1.72 18.18
CA ILE A 22 0.90 0.40 17.53
C ILE A 22 2.36 0.03 17.30
N ASP A 23 2.62 -1.27 17.08
CA ASP A 23 3.95 -1.73 16.70
C ASP A 23 4.34 -1.11 15.33
N ILE A 24 5.61 -0.74 15.15
CA ILE A 24 6.07 -0.03 13.95
C ILE A 24 5.86 -0.84 12.67
N ASP A 25 6.05 -2.16 12.75
CA ASP A 25 5.83 -3.07 11.62
C ASP A 25 4.34 -3.11 11.23
N GLU A 26 3.43 -2.98 12.19
CA GLU A 26 1.98 -2.92 11.94
C GLU A 26 1.60 -1.60 11.28
N TYR A 27 2.22 -0.49 11.70
CA TYR A 27 2.04 0.80 11.01
C TYR A 27 2.48 0.72 9.55
N GLN A 28 3.65 0.13 9.28
CA GLN A 28 4.15 -0.05 7.91
C GLN A 28 3.24 -0.96 7.07
N GLU A 29 2.78 -2.09 7.62
CA GLU A 29 1.83 -2.98 6.93
C GLU A 29 0.51 -2.26 6.62
N ILE A 30 0.03 -1.37 7.50
CA ILE A 30 -1.17 -0.57 7.23
C ILE A 30 -0.95 0.39 6.05
N LEU A 31 0.23 1.00 5.95
CA LEU A 31 0.56 1.88 4.82
C LEU A 31 0.64 1.10 3.50
N GLU A 32 1.32 -0.04 3.48
CA GLU A 32 1.40 -0.92 2.29
C GLU A 32 0.01 -1.35 1.83
N ARG A 33 -0.87 -1.73 2.77
CA ARG A 33 -2.25 -2.13 2.45
C ARG A 33 -3.11 -0.99 1.94
N LEU A 34 -2.80 0.26 2.32
CA LEU A 34 -3.49 1.44 1.78
C LEU A 34 -3.09 1.65 0.32
N GLU A 35 -1.80 1.55 0.00
CA GLU A 35 -1.29 1.61 -1.38
C GLU A 35 -1.85 0.48 -2.24
N ASP A 36 -1.83 -0.77 -1.73
CA ASP A 36 -2.43 -1.93 -2.42
C ASP A 36 -3.90 -1.70 -2.79
N ALA A 37 -4.67 -1.03 -1.92
CA ALA A 37 -6.08 -0.75 -2.18
C ALA A 37 -6.27 0.27 -3.32
N GLU A 38 -5.39 1.27 -3.40
CA GLU A 38 -5.38 2.25 -4.49
C GLU A 38 -4.95 1.60 -5.81
N ASP A 39 -3.89 0.79 -5.79
CA ASP A 39 -3.41 0.03 -6.95
C ASP A 39 -4.50 -0.90 -7.51
N LEU A 40 -5.21 -1.62 -6.64
CA LEU A 40 -6.32 -2.48 -7.05
C LEU A 40 -7.43 -1.68 -7.73
N SER A 41 -7.76 -0.49 -7.23
CA SER A 41 -8.77 0.38 -7.84
C SER A 41 -8.36 0.83 -9.24
N ILE A 42 -7.08 1.18 -9.43
CA ILE A 42 -6.53 1.54 -10.74
C ILE A 42 -6.62 0.35 -11.70
N LEU A 43 -6.24 -0.85 -11.26
CA LEU A 43 -6.33 -2.08 -12.06
C LEU A 43 -7.78 -2.41 -12.45
N GLU A 44 -8.75 -2.16 -11.56
CA GLU A 44 -10.17 -2.32 -11.86
C GLU A 44 -10.64 -1.32 -12.93
N GLU A 45 -10.24 -0.05 -12.84
CA GLU A 45 -10.56 0.94 -13.87
C GLU A 45 -9.96 0.54 -15.23
N MET A 46 -8.71 0.09 -15.23
CA MET A 46 -8.02 -0.40 -16.42
C MET A 46 -8.75 -1.59 -17.07
N ARG A 47 -9.25 -2.54 -16.27
CA ARG A 47 -10.03 -3.70 -16.75
C ARG A 47 -11.37 -3.30 -17.39
N GLY A 48 -11.88 -2.10 -17.12
CA GLY A 48 -13.09 -1.56 -17.78
C GLY A 48 -12.90 -1.18 -19.25
N LYS A 49 -11.66 -1.17 -19.76
CA LYS A 49 -11.30 -0.79 -21.14
C LYS A 49 -10.55 -1.95 -21.81
N THR A 50 -10.52 -1.98 -23.15
CA THR A 50 -9.68 -2.94 -23.88
C THR A 50 -8.20 -2.60 -23.64
N LEU A 51 -7.50 -3.46 -22.91
CA LEU A 51 -6.08 -3.28 -22.63
C LEU A 51 -5.22 -3.73 -23.80
N THR A 52 -4.20 -2.93 -24.12
CA THR A 52 -3.13 -3.31 -25.05
C THR A 52 -1.85 -3.47 -24.24
N PHE A 53 -1.20 -4.61 -24.40
CA PHE A 53 0.02 -4.93 -23.68
C PHE A 53 1.19 -4.92 -24.65
N LYS A 54 2.29 -4.34 -24.19
CA LYS A 54 3.57 -4.39 -24.89
C LYS A 54 4.34 -5.64 -24.46
N LYS A 55 5.09 -6.28 -25.36
CA LYS A 55 6.00 -7.33 -24.92
C LYS A 55 7.09 -6.73 -24.04
N LEU A 56 7.55 -7.52 -23.07
CA LEU A 56 8.62 -7.09 -22.17
C LEU A 56 9.90 -6.73 -22.94
N GLU A 57 10.24 -7.49 -23.97
CA GLU A 57 11.39 -7.25 -24.86
C GLU A 57 11.32 -5.87 -25.52
N ASP A 58 10.17 -5.52 -26.09
CA ASP A 58 9.97 -4.22 -26.74
C ASP A 58 9.98 -3.06 -25.72
N PHE A 59 9.54 -3.30 -24.49
CA PHE A 59 9.67 -2.32 -23.41
C PHE A 59 11.14 -2.09 -23.05
N LEU A 60 11.89 -3.18 -22.82
CA LEU A 60 13.29 -3.11 -22.42
C LEU A 60 14.19 -2.47 -23.49
N SER A 61 13.85 -2.60 -24.78
CA SER A 61 14.59 -1.93 -25.85
C SER A 61 14.43 -0.41 -25.86
N GLU A 62 13.33 0.11 -25.32
CA GLU A 62 13.07 1.55 -25.22
C GLU A 62 13.41 2.12 -23.84
N TYR A 63 13.48 1.26 -22.82
CA TYR A 63 13.70 1.67 -21.45
C TYR A 63 15.15 2.10 -21.21
N THR A 64 15.37 3.39 -21.00
CA THR A 64 16.65 3.95 -20.53
C THR A 64 16.52 4.40 -19.08
N PRO A 65 17.07 3.65 -18.11
CA PRO A 65 17.03 4.06 -16.71
C PRO A 65 17.81 5.37 -16.50
N GLY A 66 17.15 6.41 -15.96
CA GLY A 66 17.79 7.66 -15.54
C GLY A 66 17.97 8.75 -16.60
N ALA A 67 17.29 8.65 -17.75
CA ALA A 67 17.18 9.73 -18.73
C ALA A 67 15.97 10.64 -18.46
#